data_AF-A0A2P5WVJ1-F1
#
_entry.id   AF-A0A2P5WVJ1-F1
#
_cell.length_a   1.000
_cell.length_b   1.000
_cell.length_c   1.000
_cell.angle_alpha   90.00
_cell.angle_beta   90.00
_cell.angle_gamma   90.00
#
_symmetry.space_group_name_H-M   'P 1'
#
loop_
_entity.id
_entity.type
_entity.pdbx_description
1 polymer ?
#
loop_
_entity_poly.entity_id
_entity_poly.type
_entity_poly.pdbx_seq_one_letter_code
_entity_poly.pdbx_strand_id
1 'polypeptide(L)'
;MENLFRLVDQDQGFFQRALEKIKSGDIQVVPGIKRFSRGRLELVNGEKLDVDSVVLATGYRSNVPSWLQEGEFFSKNGFPKAPFPNGWKGKGGLYAVGFTRRGLSGASSDAINIAQDIGKAWKQENKQPKKRTIACHRRCISLSQF
;
A
#
# COMPACT_ATOMS: atom_id res chain seq x y z
N MET A 1 12.07 -2.11 -13.98
CA MET A 1 10.62 -1.89 -13.75
C MET A 1 9.80 -2.97 -14.45
N GLU A 2 10.09 -3.35 -15.70
CA GLU A 2 9.33 -4.37 -16.46
C GLU A 2 9.35 -5.78 -15.83
N ASN A 3 10.44 -6.17 -15.17
CA ASN A 3 10.55 -7.51 -14.56
C ASN A 3 9.68 -7.69 -13.29
N LEU A 4 9.27 -6.61 -12.62
CA LEU A 4 8.41 -6.71 -11.42
C LEU A 4 6.92 -6.86 -11.79
N PHE A 5 6.51 -6.32 -12.94
CA PHE A 5 5.14 -6.48 -13.44
C PHE A 5 4.87 -7.90 -13.95
N ARG A 6 5.88 -8.60 -14.49
CA ARG A 6 5.72 -10.00 -14.94
C ARG A 6 5.42 -10.99 -13.82
N LEU A 7 5.80 -10.68 -12.56
CA LEU A 7 5.48 -11.52 -11.40
C LEU A 7 4.02 -11.39 -10.93
N VAL A 8 3.32 -10.33 -11.34
CA VAL A 8 1.92 -10.09 -10.93
C VAL A 8 0.92 -10.62 -11.97
N ASP A 9 1.37 -10.88 -13.20
CA ASP A 9 0.52 -11.30 -14.33
C ASP A 9 0.56 -12.82 -14.62
N GLN A 10 1.08 -13.64 -13.69
CA GLN A 10 1.13 -15.10 -13.83
C GLN A 10 -0.17 -15.83 -13.43
N ASP A 11 -1.28 -15.11 -13.30
CA ASP A 11 -2.51 -15.63 -12.66
C ASP A 11 -3.53 -16.22 -13.65
N GLN A 12 -3.29 -16.14 -14.97
CA GLN A 12 -4.26 -16.66 -15.94
C GLN A 12 -4.51 -18.18 -15.81
N GLY A 13 -3.53 -18.94 -15.33
CA GLY A 13 -3.68 -20.38 -15.07
C GLY A 13 -4.47 -20.71 -13.80
N PHE A 14 -4.49 -19.82 -12.80
CA PHE A 14 -5.14 -20.09 -11.52
C PHE A 14 -6.66 -20.06 -11.65
N PHE A 15 -7.20 -19.00 -12.28
CA PHE A 15 -8.64 -18.86 -12.50
C PHE A 15 -9.20 -20.03 -13.31
N GLN A 16 -8.45 -20.51 -14.31
CA GLN A 16 -8.87 -21.63 -15.13
C GLN A 16 -9.00 -22.93 -14.31
N ARG A 17 -8.02 -23.22 -13.43
CA ARG A 17 -8.06 -24.38 -12.54
C ARG A 17 -9.20 -24.31 -11.53
N ALA A 18 -9.44 -23.13 -10.95
CA ALA A 18 -10.55 -22.93 -10.03
C ALA A 18 -11.89 -23.17 -10.73
N LEU A 19 -12.04 -22.68 -11.98
CA LEU A 19 -13.24 -22.87 -12.77
C LEU A 19 -13.47 -24.36 -13.13
N GLU A 20 -12.41 -25.09 -13.45
CA GLU A 20 -12.47 -26.54 -13.68
C GLU A 20 -12.99 -27.30 -12.45
N LYS A 21 -12.52 -26.93 -11.25
CA LYS A 21 -12.98 -27.50 -9.98
C LYS A 21 -14.42 -27.17 -9.64
N ILE A 22 -14.88 -25.97 -10.01
CA ILE A 22 -16.30 -25.60 -9.91
C ILE A 22 -17.14 -26.44 -10.87
N LYS A 23 -16.69 -26.59 -12.12
CA LYS A 23 -17.40 -27.36 -13.16
C LYS A 23 -17.44 -28.86 -12.86
N SER A 24 -16.40 -29.42 -12.23
CA SER A 24 -16.37 -30.83 -11.83
C SER A 24 -17.26 -31.13 -10.61
N GLY A 25 -17.69 -30.09 -9.87
CA GLY A 25 -18.46 -30.24 -8.64
C GLY A 25 -17.61 -30.41 -7.38
N ASP A 26 -16.27 -30.42 -7.50
CA ASP A 26 -15.35 -30.45 -6.35
C ASP A 26 -15.49 -29.19 -5.49
N ILE A 27 -15.86 -28.06 -6.11
CA ILE A 27 -16.22 -26.81 -5.42
C ILE A 27 -17.69 -26.51 -5.72
N GLN A 28 -18.52 -26.61 -4.69
CA GLN A 28 -19.94 -26.27 -4.80
C GLN A 28 -20.16 -24.77 -4.62
N VAL A 29 -20.79 -24.14 -5.63
CA VAL A 29 -21.24 -22.75 -5.54
C VAL A 29 -22.66 -22.74 -4.98
N VAL A 30 -22.82 -22.12 -3.82
CA VAL A 30 -24.11 -22.00 -3.13
C VAL A 30 -24.58 -20.55 -3.08
N PRO A 31 -25.88 -20.29 -2.86
CA PRO A 31 -26.39 -18.96 -2.56
C PRO A 31 -25.66 -18.29 -1.38
N GLY A 32 -25.86 -16.97 -1.22
CA GLY A 32 -25.25 -16.22 -0.11
C GLY A 32 -25.59 -16.80 1.27
N ILE A 33 -24.68 -16.59 2.22
CA ILE A 33 -24.87 -17.00 3.61
C ILE A 33 -25.74 -15.95 4.33
N LYS A 34 -26.81 -16.40 4.99
CA LYS A 34 -27.70 -15.57 5.80
C LYS A 34 -27.26 -15.50 7.26
N ARG A 35 -26.92 -16.64 7.87
CA ARG A 35 -26.38 -16.69 9.24
C ARG A 35 -25.54 -17.93 9.48
N PHE A 36 -24.66 -17.83 10.47
CA PHE A 36 -23.95 -18.98 11.04
C PHE A 36 -24.66 -19.48 12.31
N SER A 37 -24.52 -20.77 12.59
CA SER A 37 -24.98 -21.46 13.80
C SER A 37 -23.94 -22.51 14.18
N ARG A 38 -24.08 -23.14 15.35
CA ARG A 38 -23.11 -24.13 15.81
C ARG A 38 -23.06 -25.32 14.84
N GLY A 39 -21.95 -25.48 14.12
CA GLY A 39 -21.72 -26.56 13.15
C GLY A 39 -22.53 -26.45 11.84
N ARG A 40 -23.18 -25.31 11.58
CA ARG A 40 -24.14 -25.16 10.49
C ARG A 40 -24.21 -23.74 9.96
N LEU A 41 -24.59 -23.58 8.70
CA LEU A 41 -24.95 -22.29 8.11
C LEU A 41 -26.35 -22.34 7.48
N GLU A 42 -27.03 -21.20 7.47
CA GLU A 42 -28.29 -20.98 6.74
C GLU A 42 -28.00 -20.11 5.53
N LEU A 43 -28.44 -20.56 4.36
CA LEU A 43 -28.36 -19.83 3.10
C LEU A 43 -29.54 -18.87 2.94
N VAL A 44 -29.42 -17.88 2.06
CA VAL A 44 -30.47 -16.88 1.81
C VAL A 44 -31.79 -17.48 1.29
N ASN A 45 -31.75 -18.66 0.68
CA ASN A 45 -32.92 -19.42 0.24
C ASN A 45 -33.60 -20.23 1.37
N GLY A 46 -33.07 -20.18 2.60
CA GLY A 46 -33.57 -20.92 3.76
C GLY A 46 -32.98 -22.32 3.95
N GLU A 47 -32.17 -22.79 3.01
CA GLU A 47 -31.47 -24.08 3.11
C GLU A 47 -30.43 -24.05 4.24
N LYS A 48 -30.24 -25.21 4.89
CA LYS A 48 -29.33 -25.36 6.02
C LYS A 48 -28.27 -26.41 5.68
N LEU A 49 -27.00 -26.04 5.80
CA LEU A 49 -25.85 -26.90 5.50
C LEU A 49 -25.01 -27.11 6.74
N ASP A 50 -24.69 -28.35 7.05
CA ASP A 50 -23.71 -28.70 8.09
C ASP A 50 -22.29 -28.49 7.54
N VAL A 51 -21.42 -27.88 8.35
CA VAL A 51 -20.05 -27.55 7.95
C VAL A 51 -19.06 -27.80 9.08
N ASP A 52 -17.92 -28.40 8.75
CA ASP A 52 -16.85 -28.66 9.72
C ASP A 52 -15.99 -27.41 9.98
N SER A 53 -15.88 -26.52 8.99
CA SER A 53 -15.00 -25.35 9.05
C SER A 53 -15.51 -24.22 8.15
N VAL A 54 -15.20 -22.99 8.55
CA VAL A 54 -15.55 -21.77 7.80
C VAL A 54 -14.30 -20.92 7.63
N VAL A 55 -13.98 -20.59 6.38
CA VAL A 55 -12.92 -19.64 6.02
C VAL A 55 -13.56 -18.37 5.45
N LEU A 56 -13.40 -17.25 6.15
CA LEU A 56 -13.96 -15.97 5.73
C LEU A 56 -12.93 -15.19 4.90
N ALA A 57 -13.17 -15.12 3.58
CA ALA A 57 -12.38 -14.34 2.63
C ALA A 57 -13.23 -13.21 2.01
N THR A 58 -14.13 -12.60 2.79
CA THR A 58 -15.12 -11.59 2.33
C THR A 58 -14.55 -10.18 2.12
N GLY A 59 -13.23 -10.04 2.19
CA GLY A 59 -12.52 -8.78 1.99
C GLY A 59 -12.22 -8.03 3.29
N TYR A 60 -11.64 -6.84 3.12
CA TYR A 60 -11.17 -5.99 4.21
C TYR A 60 -11.95 -4.67 4.24
N ARG A 61 -12.34 -4.22 5.44
CA ARG A 61 -12.89 -2.89 5.69
C ARG A 61 -11.90 -2.09 6.52
N SER A 62 -11.47 -0.95 5.98
CA SER A 62 -10.53 -0.06 6.66
C SER A 62 -11.12 0.50 7.96
N ASN A 63 -10.35 0.41 9.04
CA ASN A 63 -10.65 1.04 10.33
C ASN A 63 -9.89 2.36 10.55
N VAL A 64 -9.17 2.88 9.54
CA VAL A 64 -8.42 4.15 9.65
C VAL A 64 -9.23 5.27 10.32
N PRO A 65 -10.50 5.51 9.96
CA PRO A 65 -11.28 6.59 10.57
C PRO A 65 -11.59 6.40 12.07
N SER A 66 -11.40 5.20 12.63
CA SER A 66 -11.66 4.94 14.04
C SER A 66 -10.48 5.31 14.95
N TRP A 67 -9.27 5.44 14.40
CA TRP A 67 -8.05 5.71 15.18
C TRP A 67 -7.29 6.93 14.70
N LEU A 68 -7.35 7.25 13.40
CA LEU A 68 -6.75 8.46 12.85
C LEU A 68 -7.76 9.60 12.87
N GLN A 69 -7.60 10.51 13.84
CA GLN A 69 -8.41 11.72 13.98
C GLN A 69 -7.95 12.81 13.01
N GLU A 70 -7.97 12.51 11.71
CA GLU A 70 -7.56 13.42 10.65
C GLU A 70 -8.65 13.45 9.57
N GLY A 71 -9.04 14.64 9.14
CA GLY A 71 -10.23 14.85 8.31
C GLY A 71 -9.96 15.07 6.83
N GLU A 72 -8.74 15.42 6.42
CA GLU A 72 -8.40 15.87 5.07
C GLU A 72 -7.79 14.77 4.20
N PHE A 73 -6.98 13.88 4.78
CA PHE A 73 -6.23 12.87 4.05
C PHE A 73 -7.07 11.63 3.74
N PHE A 74 -7.81 11.11 4.71
CA PHE A 74 -8.69 9.95 4.55
C PHE A 74 -10.17 10.34 4.42
N SER A 75 -10.92 9.60 3.61
CA SER A 75 -12.38 9.72 3.56
C SER A 75 -13.05 8.79 4.57
N LYS A 76 -14.37 8.94 4.75
CA LYS A 76 -15.17 8.10 5.68
C LYS A 76 -15.11 6.60 5.39
N ASN A 77 -14.71 6.19 4.18
CA ASN A 77 -14.54 4.78 3.85
C ASN A 77 -13.18 4.21 4.30
N GLY A 78 -12.32 5.03 4.89
CA GLY A 78 -10.99 4.66 5.39
C GLY A 78 -9.92 4.53 4.30
N PHE A 79 -10.09 5.22 3.18
CA PHE A 79 -9.09 5.33 2.11
C PHE A 79 -8.72 6.79 1.83
N PRO A 80 -7.51 7.06 1.31
CA PRO A 80 -7.09 8.40 0.92
C PRO A 80 -8.09 9.06 -0.04
N LYS A 81 -8.36 10.35 0.16
CA LYS A 81 -9.29 11.11 -0.70
C LYS A 81 -8.72 11.32 -2.11
N ALA A 82 -7.41 11.51 -2.22
CA ALA A 82 -6.76 11.69 -3.51
C ALA A 82 -6.68 10.35 -4.26
N PRO A 83 -7.03 10.31 -5.55
CA PRO A 83 -6.96 9.10 -6.34
C PRO A 83 -5.51 8.68 -6.58
N PHE A 84 -5.31 7.40 -6.93
CA PHE A 84 -4.04 6.93 -7.48
C PHE A 84 -3.64 7.76 -8.71
N PRO A 85 -2.37 8.18 -8.87
CA PRO A 85 -1.18 7.78 -8.09
C PRO A 85 -0.80 8.74 -6.96
N ASN A 86 -1.68 9.64 -6.54
CA ASN A 86 -1.32 10.75 -5.64
C ASN A 86 -1.86 10.58 -4.20
N GLY A 87 -2.52 9.46 -3.90
CA GLY A 87 -3.11 9.17 -2.59
C GLY A 87 -2.13 8.83 -1.46
N TRP A 88 -0.83 8.71 -1.74
CA TRP A 88 0.15 8.20 -0.79
C TRP A 88 0.77 9.25 0.14
N LYS A 89 0.65 10.55 -0.15
CA LYS A 89 1.28 11.63 0.63
C LYS A 89 0.26 12.52 1.34
N GLY A 90 0.32 12.53 2.67
CA GLY A 90 -0.43 13.42 3.54
C GLY A 90 0.41 14.61 4.02
N LYS A 91 -0.14 15.36 4.99
CA LYS A 91 0.56 16.47 5.66
C LYS A 91 1.34 15.97 6.87
N GLY A 92 2.31 16.76 7.36
CA GLY A 92 2.99 16.50 8.62
C GLY A 92 3.81 15.20 8.67
N GLY A 93 4.32 14.74 7.52
CA GLY A 93 5.07 13.49 7.44
C GLY A 93 4.20 12.22 7.45
N LEU A 94 2.88 12.36 7.34
CA LEU A 94 1.96 11.23 7.21
C LEU A 94 1.96 10.68 5.78
N TYR A 95 2.07 9.37 5.64
CA TYR A 95 2.00 8.66 4.37
C TYR A 95 1.00 7.51 4.42
N ALA A 96 0.43 7.15 3.27
CA ALA A 96 -0.47 6.01 3.12
C ALA A 96 0.14 5.00 2.12
N VAL A 97 0.37 3.77 2.57
CA VAL A 97 0.92 2.68 1.74
C VAL A 97 -0.13 1.59 1.57
N GLY A 98 -0.38 1.14 0.33
CA GLY A 98 -1.24 -0.01 0.07
C GLY A 98 -2.73 0.31 0.00
N PHE A 99 -3.09 1.60 0.02
CA PHE A 99 -4.49 2.04 -0.02
C PHE A 99 -5.00 2.30 -1.45
N THR A 100 -4.19 2.01 -2.48
CA THR A 100 -4.56 2.21 -3.90
C THR A 100 -5.73 1.35 -4.40
N ARG A 101 -6.05 0.25 -3.69
CA ARG A 101 -6.96 -0.82 -4.15
C ARG A 101 -6.54 -1.48 -5.48
N ARG A 102 -5.25 -1.46 -5.80
CA ARG A 102 -4.67 -2.09 -6.99
C ARG A 102 -3.83 -3.33 -6.66
N GLY A 103 -4.14 -4.00 -5.56
CA GLY A 103 -3.39 -5.17 -5.09
C GLY A 103 -1.93 -4.86 -4.76
N LEU A 104 -1.07 -5.87 -4.90
CA LEU A 104 0.35 -5.80 -4.53
C LEU A 104 1.13 -4.78 -5.37
N SER A 105 0.80 -4.62 -6.65
CA SER A 105 1.46 -3.64 -7.54
C SER A 105 1.18 -2.20 -7.09
N GLY A 106 -0.03 -1.94 -6.63
CA GLY A 106 -0.42 -0.66 -6.05
C GLY A 106 0.29 -0.37 -4.73
N ALA A 107 0.40 -1.36 -3.83
CA ALA A 107 1.16 -1.22 -2.59
C ALA A 107 2.65 -0.95 -2.84
N SER A 108 3.24 -1.65 -3.82
CA SER A 108 4.62 -1.42 -4.27
C SER A 108 4.82 0.01 -4.79
N SER A 109 3.87 0.50 -5.61
CA SER A 109 3.93 1.85 -6.17
C SER A 109 3.90 2.94 -5.08
N ASP A 110 3.00 2.82 -4.09
CA ASP A 110 2.99 3.74 -2.93
C ASP A 110 4.32 3.69 -2.17
N ALA A 111 4.82 2.48 -1.86
CA ALA A 111 6.04 2.29 -1.09
C ALA A 111 7.27 2.91 -1.77
N ILE A 112 7.39 2.75 -3.09
CA ILE A 112 8.47 3.35 -3.89
C ILE A 112 8.39 4.87 -3.83
N ASN A 113 7.21 5.45 -4.03
CA ASN A 113 7.03 6.91 -3.99
C ASN A 113 7.38 7.50 -2.63
N ILE A 114 6.94 6.83 -1.54
CA ILE A 114 7.21 7.24 -0.17
C ILE A 114 8.71 7.17 0.15
N ALA A 115 9.37 6.07 -0.21
CA ALA A 115 10.81 5.92 0.01
C ALA A 115 11.63 7.00 -0.73
N GLN A 116 11.23 7.34 -1.97
CA GLN A 116 11.87 8.41 -2.73
C GLN A 116 11.65 9.79 -2.08
N ASP A 117 10.46 10.05 -1.54
CA ASP A 117 10.13 11.31 -0.90
C ASP A 117 10.92 11.50 0.40
N ILE A 118 10.95 10.48 1.26
CA ILE A 118 11.76 10.45 2.49
C ILE A 118 13.24 10.63 2.15
N GLY A 119 13.75 9.92 1.14
CA GLY A 119 15.14 10.06 0.70
C GLY A 119 15.49 11.45 0.19
N LYS A 120 14.56 12.16 -0.46
CA LYS A 120 14.73 13.56 -0.88
C LYS A 120 14.74 14.49 0.32
N ALA A 121 13.79 14.35 1.24
CA ALA A 121 13.72 15.15 2.46
C ALA A 121 15.00 15.02 3.29
N TRP A 122 15.45 13.78 3.54
CA TRP A 122 16.69 13.52 4.28
C TRP A 122 17.91 14.18 3.63
N LYS A 123 18.05 14.11 2.31
CA LYS A 123 19.15 14.76 1.58
C LYS A 123 19.09 16.28 1.69
N GLN A 124 17.91 16.88 1.72
CA GLN A 124 17.75 18.33 1.85
C GLN A 124 18.14 18.79 3.26
N GLU A 125 17.72 18.07 4.29
CA GLU A 125 18.07 18.33 5.69
C GLU A 125 19.57 18.15 5.95
N ASN A 126 20.19 17.13 5.35
CA ASN A 126 21.59 16.77 5.55
C ASN A 126 22.55 17.37 4.52
N LYS A 127 22.13 18.40 3.78
CA LYS A 127 23.05 19.19 2.95
C LYS A 127 23.99 19.96 3.88
N GLN A 128 25.18 19.39 4.11
CA GLN A 128 26.33 20.11 4.65
C GLN A 128 26.53 21.38 3.82
N PRO A 129 26.58 22.59 4.43
CA PRO A 129 27.00 23.76 3.69
C PRO A 129 28.41 23.48 3.18
N LYS A 130 28.61 23.48 1.85
CA LYS A 130 29.95 23.41 1.26
C LYS A 130 30.78 24.51 1.93
N LYS A 131 31.71 24.15 2.81
CA LYS A 131 32.73 25.08 3.30
C LYS A 131 33.42 25.60 2.05
N ARG A 132 33.11 26.83 1.65
CA ARG A 132 33.91 27.56 0.67
C ARG A 132 35.27 27.70 1.33
N THR A 133 36.24 26.89 0.90
CA THR A 133 37.65 27.22 1.11
C THR A 133 37.89 28.52 0.37
N ILE A 134 37.71 29.65 1.07
CA ILE A 134 38.27 30.91 0.62
C ILE A 134 39.78 30.71 0.75
N ALA A 135 40.45 30.43 -0.37
CA ALA A 135 41.89 30.54 -0.45
C ALA A 135 42.24 32.01 -0.22
N CYS A 136 42.41 32.40 1.05
CA CYS A 136 43.00 33.68 1.41
C CYS A 136 44.47 33.58 1.04
N HIS A 137 44.83 34.13 -0.13
CA HIS A 137 46.22 34.35 -0.48
C HIS A 137 46.73 35.45 0.45
N ARG A 138 47.30 35.09 1.61
CA ARG A 138 48.11 36.01 2.41
C ARG A 138 49.29 36.43 1.53
N ARG A 139 49.24 37.63 0.94
CA ARG A 139 50.44 38.26 0.40
C ARG A 139 51.28 38.71 1.58
N CYS A 140 52.35 37.98 1.85
CA CYS A 140 53.43 38.47 2.68
C CYS A 140 54.07 39.65 1.96
N ILE A 141 53.94 40.86 2.50
CA ILE A 141 54.74 42.00 2.07
C ILE A 141 55.97 41.98 2.99
N SER A 142 57.11 41.55 2.47
CA SER A 142 58.39 41.80 3.12
C SER A 142 58.76 43.27 2.90
N LEU A 143 58.65 44.08 3.95
CA LEU A 143 59.28 45.39 3.98
C LEU A 143 60.78 45.19 4.19
N SER A 144 61.55 45.26 3.11
CA SER A 144 62.99 45.50 3.20
C SER A 144 63.22 47.00 3.38
N GLN A 145 63.71 47.38 4.56
CA GLN A 145 64.36 48.67 4.80
C GLN A 145 65.56 48.80 3.87
N PHE A 146 65.66 49.92 3.15
CA PHE A 146 66.84 50.78 3.01
C PHE A 146 66.38 52.12 2.42
#